data_AF-A0A226E1I1-F1
#
_entry.id   AF-A0A226E1I1-F1
#
_cell.length_a   1.000
_cell.length_b   1.000
_cell.length_c   1.000
_cell.angle_alpha   90.00
_cell.angle_beta   90.00
_cell.angle_gamma   90.00
#
_symmetry.space_group_name_H-M   'P 1'
#
loop_
_entity.id
_entity.type
_entity.pdbx_description
1 polymer ?
#
loop_
_entity_poly.entity_id
_entity_poly.type
_entity_poly.pdbx_seq_one_letter_code
_entity_poly.pdbx_strand_id
1 'polypeptide(L)'
;MPRARRNLRKRPRGNAAGIRRTLPKRPPRPTSGFNLFVREQRRVTGQTGPNGFRAAAQAWNHLTANEKNNWARRNAPERLNRKRAVQRWVDHEKATRRPPTAYSLFLKDLWKQEERTLAAMDFQAAARYASNRWVALDAATRAIYTNRRLPAGPAPQIAAIVPVVNPPAAVMDMINDAAGVPGGQNLQVGEEVEMNVADLAGIVAAAGIGADPLGGGGNDDGDDDEEGENWEDAA
;
A
#
# COMPACT_ATOMS: atom_id res chain seq x y z
N MET A 1 0.23 -29.45 -54.49
CA MET A 1 -0.23 -30.07 -53.22
C MET A 1 -0.88 -29.00 -52.34
N PRO A 2 -2.22 -28.82 -52.38
CA PRO A 2 -2.92 -27.83 -51.57
C PRO A 2 -2.92 -28.26 -50.09
N ARG A 3 -2.38 -27.41 -49.21
CA ARG A 3 -2.41 -27.62 -47.75
C ARG A 3 -3.82 -27.33 -47.24
N ALA A 4 -4.52 -28.36 -46.77
CA ALA A 4 -5.84 -28.25 -46.16
C ALA A 4 -5.81 -27.25 -44.99
N ARG A 5 -6.58 -26.15 -45.12
CA ARG A 5 -6.80 -25.17 -44.06
C ARG A 5 -7.58 -25.87 -42.93
N ARG A 6 -6.86 -26.27 -41.89
CA ARG A 6 -7.44 -26.85 -40.67
C ARG A 6 -8.28 -25.76 -40.00
N ASN A 7 -9.60 -25.86 -40.15
CA ASN A 7 -10.57 -25.01 -39.47
C ASN A 7 -10.40 -25.19 -37.95
N LEU A 8 -9.57 -24.34 -37.32
CA LEU A 8 -9.55 -24.16 -35.88
C LEU A 8 -10.93 -23.62 -35.48
N ARG A 9 -11.83 -24.53 -35.13
CA ARG A 9 -13.07 -24.20 -34.44
C ARG A 9 -12.67 -23.35 -33.24
N LYS A 10 -13.05 -22.06 -33.26
CA LYS A 10 -12.92 -21.16 -32.11
C LYS A 10 -13.60 -21.87 -30.95
N ARG A 11 -12.80 -22.46 -30.05
CA ARG A 11 -13.34 -23.04 -28.82
C ARG A 11 -14.17 -21.93 -28.19
N PRO A 12 -15.45 -22.17 -27.86
CA PRO A 12 -16.23 -21.20 -27.11
C PRO A 12 -15.37 -20.86 -25.91
N ARG A 13 -15.06 -19.56 -25.74
CA ARG A 13 -14.46 -19.04 -24.51
C ARG A 13 -15.52 -19.29 -23.45
N GLY A 14 -15.56 -20.53 -22.96
CA GLY A 14 -16.50 -20.94 -21.94
C GLY A 14 -16.36 -19.92 -20.84
N ASN A 15 -17.51 -19.42 -20.37
CA ASN A 15 -17.64 -18.71 -19.11
C ASN A 15 -17.20 -19.65 -17.97
N ALA A 16 -15.92 -20.01 -17.96
CA ALA A 16 -15.17 -20.23 -16.77
C ALA A 16 -15.10 -18.88 -16.06
N ALA A 17 -16.26 -18.45 -15.54
CA ALA A 17 -16.40 -17.87 -14.22
C ALA A 17 -15.92 -18.89 -13.19
N GLY A 18 -14.75 -19.52 -13.44
CA GLY A 18 -13.98 -20.24 -12.47
C GLY A 18 -13.79 -19.23 -11.38
N ILE A 19 -14.36 -19.55 -10.23
CA ILE A 19 -14.43 -18.80 -8.99
C ILE A 19 -13.15 -17.99 -8.88
N ARG A 20 -13.15 -16.78 -9.46
CA ARG A 20 -12.03 -15.86 -9.37
C ARG A 20 -12.15 -15.47 -7.94
N ARG A 21 -11.36 -16.12 -7.06
CA ARG A 21 -11.24 -15.77 -5.64
C ARG A 21 -11.25 -14.26 -5.63
N THR A 22 -12.37 -13.68 -5.20
CA THR A 22 -12.57 -12.25 -5.35
C THR A 22 -11.61 -11.66 -4.36
N LEU A 23 -10.41 -11.33 -4.84
CA LEU A 23 -9.42 -10.66 -4.04
C LEU A 23 -10.13 -9.45 -3.44
N PRO A 24 -9.94 -9.19 -2.14
CA PRO A 24 -10.54 -8.03 -1.52
C PRO A 24 -10.20 -6.83 -2.38
N LYS A 25 -11.20 -6.01 -2.71
CA LYS A 25 -10.97 -4.80 -3.51
C LYS A 25 -10.09 -3.85 -2.72
N ARG A 26 -9.22 -3.12 -3.41
CA ARG A 26 -8.39 -2.10 -2.78
C ARG A 26 -9.30 -1.03 -2.14
N PRO A 27 -9.04 -0.61 -0.90
CA PRO A 27 -9.86 0.42 -0.24
C PRO A 27 -9.88 1.73 -1.06
N PRO A 28 -11.05 2.40 -1.19
CA PRO A 28 -11.19 3.63 -1.97
C PRO A 28 -10.33 4.76 -1.41
N ARG A 29 -10.01 5.77 -2.23
CA ARG A 29 -9.34 7.00 -1.79
C ARG A 29 -10.25 7.78 -0.83
N PRO A 30 -9.72 8.41 0.23
CA PRO A 30 -10.55 9.16 1.16
C PRO A 30 -11.00 10.45 0.48
N THR A 31 -12.12 11.00 0.90
CA THR A 31 -12.64 12.25 0.32
C THR A 31 -11.65 13.39 0.57
N SER A 32 -11.33 14.25 -0.41
CA SER A 32 -10.43 15.38 -0.18
C SER A 32 -11.06 16.41 0.78
N GLY A 33 -10.25 17.24 1.44
CA GLY A 33 -10.75 18.32 2.31
C GLY A 33 -11.67 19.29 1.55
N PHE A 34 -11.35 19.58 0.29
CA PHE A 34 -12.20 20.35 -0.61
C PHE A 34 -13.54 19.67 -0.87
N ASN A 35 -13.56 18.38 -1.21
CA ASN A 35 -14.81 17.65 -1.47
C ASN A 35 -15.68 17.55 -0.21
N LEU A 36 -15.08 17.44 0.98
CA LEU A 36 -15.79 17.53 2.24
C LEU A 36 -16.41 18.92 2.45
N PHE A 37 -15.66 19.98 2.17
CA PHE A 37 -16.17 21.36 2.22
C PHE A 37 -17.32 21.59 1.24
N VAL A 38 -17.18 21.17 -0.02
CA VAL A 38 -18.24 21.30 -1.04
C VAL A 38 -19.51 20.57 -0.60
N ARG A 39 -19.38 19.36 -0.05
CA ARG A 39 -20.52 18.60 0.48
C ARG A 39 -21.21 19.35 1.62
N GLU A 40 -20.44 19.94 2.54
CA GLU A 40 -20.99 20.73 3.64
C GLU A 40 -21.65 22.02 3.15
N GLN A 41 -21.01 22.74 2.23
CA GLN A 41 -21.54 23.99 1.69
C GLN A 41 -22.86 23.78 0.94
N ARG A 42 -22.99 22.67 0.19
CA ARG A 42 -24.26 22.28 -0.44
C ARG A 42 -25.34 21.93 0.60
N ARG A 43 -24.95 21.33 1.73
CA ARG A 43 -25.87 21.03 2.83
C ARG A 43 -26.41 22.31 3.47
N VAL A 44 -25.54 23.30 3.69
CA VAL A 44 -25.90 24.58 4.30
C VAL A 44 -26.74 25.45 3.35
N THR A 45 -26.36 25.53 2.07
CA THR A 45 -27.04 26.40 1.10
C THR A 45 -28.27 25.78 0.45
N GLY A 46 -28.45 24.45 0.55
CA GLY A 46 -29.51 23.71 -0.15
C GLY A 46 -29.34 23.65 -1.67
N GLN A 47 -28.26 24.22 -2.23
CA GLN A 47 -28.02 24.25 -3.67
C GLN A 47 -27.49 22.89 -4.14
N THR A 48 -28.36 22.08 -4.72
CA THR A 48 -27.99 20.86 -5.44
C THR A 48 -27.86 21.18 -6.93
N GLY A 49 -26.71 20.89 -7.54
CA GLY A 49 -26.48 21.13 -8.97
C GLY A 49 -25.11 21.73 -9.31
N PRO A 50 -24.84 21.99 -10.60
CA PRO A 50 -23.58 22.54 -11.08
C PRO A 50 -23.31 23.96 -10.54
N ASN A 51 -24.36 24.77 -10.39
CA ASN A 51 -24.23 26.12 -9.82
C ASN A 51 -23.79 26.08 -8.35
N GLY A 52 -24.30 25.14 -7.56
CA GLY A 52 -23.88 24.94 -6.17
C GLY A 52 -22.42 24.47 -6.05
N PHE A 53 -21.91 23.70 -7.03
CA PHE A 53 -20.47 23.38 -7.09
C PHE A 53 -19.63 24.63 -7.31
N ARG A 54 -19.96 25.44 -8.32
CA ARG A 54 -19.21 26.65 -8.67
C ARG A 54 -19.21 27.64 -7.50
N ALA A 55 -20.34 27.86 -6.86
CA ALA A 55 -20.45 28.70 -5.67
C ALA A 55 -19.58 28.18 -4.51
N ALA A 56 -19.58 26.86 -4.26
CA ALA A 56 -18.69 26.27 -3.25
C ALA A 56 -17.21 26.38 -3.63
N ALA A 57 -16.84 26.21 -4.90
CA ALA A 57 -15.47 26.38 -5.36
C ALA A 57 -14.97 27.82 -5.16
N GLN A 58 -15.81 28.81 -5.48
CA GLN A 58 -15.52 30.23 -5.19
C GLN A 58 -15.35 30.46 -3.70
N ALA A 59 -16.29 29.97 -2.87
CA ALA A 59 -16.19 30.08 -1.42
C ALA A 59 -14.90 29.46 -0.86
N TRP A 60 -14.47 28.31 -1.39
CA TRP A 60 -13.21 27.67 -1.01
C TRP A 60 -11.99 28.53 -1.34
N ASN A 61 -11.99 29.24 -2.46
CA ASN A 61 -10.89 30.13 -2.84
C ASN A 61 -10.76 31.33 -1.91
N HIS A 62 -11.87 31.79 -1.32
CA HIS A 62 -11.89 32.85 -0.33
C HIS A 62 -11.52 32.39 1.09
N LEU A 63 -11.44 31.08 1.36
CA LEU A 63 -10.97 30.57 2.65
C LEU A 63 -9.48 30.86 2.83
N THR A 64 -9.14 31.28 4.04
CA THR A 64 -7.77 31.43 4.51
C THR A 64 -7.05 30.07 4.55
N ALA A 65 -5.72 30.09 4.54
CA ALA A 65 -4.92 28.86 4.69
C ALA A 65 -5.25 28.10 5.98
N ASN A 66 -5.54 28.81 7.07
CA ASN A 66 -5.93 28.22 8.35
C ASN A 66 -7.25 27.45 8.28
N GLU A 67 -8.24 27.99 7.58
CA GLU A 67 -9.53 27.31 7.38
C GLU A 67 -9.39 26.08 6.49
N LYS A 68 -8.62 26.18 5.40
CA LYS A 68 -8.28 25.04 4.53
C LYS A 68 -7.57 23.93 5.34
N ASN A 69 -6.64 24.31 6.21
CA ASN A 69 -5.96 23.39 7.12
C ASN A 69 -6.93 22.72 8.11
N ASN A 70 -7.94 23.44 8.61
CA ASN A 70 -8.97 22.85 9.47
C ASN A 70 -9.78 21.77 8.73
N TRP A 71 -10.11 21.98 7.46
CA TRP A 71 -10.76 20.95 6.63
C TRP A 71 -9.86 19.74 6.39
N ALA A 72 -8.55 19.95 6.20
CA ALA A 72 -7.59 18.86 6.12
C ALA A 72 -7.49 18.06 7.43
N ARG A 73 -7.51 18.74 8.59
CA ARG A 73 -7.49 18.11 9.92
C ARG A 73 -8.74 17.28 10.19
N ARG A 74 -9.93 17.77 9.81
CA ARG A 74 -11.20 17.02 9.91
C ARG A 74 -11.16 15.68 9.17
N ASN A 75 -10.40 15.60 8.08
CA ASN A 75 -10.24 14.40 7.28
C ASN A 75 -9.09 13.46 7.75
N ALA A 76 -8.31 13.87 8.74
CA ALA A 76 -7.16 13.09 9.21
C ALA A 76 -7.53 11.67 9.70
N PRO A 77 -8.64 11.46 10.44
CA PRO A 77 -9.04 10.12 10.87
C PRO A 77 -9.37 9.18 9.71
N GLU A 78 -10.08 9.67 8.68
CA GLU A 78 -10.43 8.88 7.49
C GLU A 78 -9.17 8.46 6.72
N ARG A 79 -8.20 9.38 6.55
CA ARG A 79 -6.90 9.07 5.93
C ARG A 79 -6.14 8.00 6.72
N LEU A 80 -6.13 8.06 8.04
CA LEU A 80 -5.48 7.06 8.90
C LEU A 80 -6.17 5.70 8.78
N ASN A 81 -7.51 5.66 8.84
CA ASN A 81 -8.29 4.44 8.68
C ASN A 81 -8.04 3.79 7.32
N ARG A 82 -7.98 4.60 6.26
CA ARG A 82 -7.61 4.12 4.93
C ARG A 82 -6.19 3.56 4.89
N LYS A 83 -5.21 4.25 5.49
CA LYS A 83 -3.82 3.74 5.54
C LYS A 83 -3.77 2.35 6.17
N ARG A 84 -4.49 2.14 7.29
CA ARG A 84 -4.64 0.84 7.93
C ARG A 84 -5.32 -0.20 7.03
N ALA A 85 -6.41 0.18 6.35
CA ALA A 85 -7.12 -0.71 5.44
C ALA A 85 -6.27 -1.11 4.22
N VAL A 86 -5.53 -0.15 3.64
CA VAL A 86 -4.61 -0.41 2.52
C VAL A 86 -3.50 -1.35 2.96
N GLN A 87 -2.96 -1.18 4.17
CA GLN A 87 -1.95 -2.10 4.69
C GLN A 87 -2.50 -3.53 4.78
N ARG A 88 -3.68 -3.73 5.38
CA ARG A 88 -4.33 -5.05 5.45
C ARG A 88 -4.57 -5.64 4.07
N TRP A 89 -4.96 -4.81 3.10
CA TRP A 89 -5.14 -5.23 1.71
C TRP A 89 -3.81 -5.68 1.07
N VAL A 90 -2.73 -4.93 1.26
CA VAL A 90 -1.37 -5.30 0.79
C VAL A 90 -0.92 -6.60 1.43
N ASP A 91 -1.13 -6.79 2.73
CA ASP A 91 -0.74 -8.00 3.45
C ASP A 91 -1.51 -9.22 2.93
N HIS A 92 -2.82 -9.08 2.71
CA HIS A 92 -3.65 -10.12 2.09
C HIS A 92 -3.21 -10.42 0.65
N GLU A 93 -2.91 -9.38 -0.14
CA GLU A 93 -2.42 -9.55 -1.50
C GLU A 93 -1.08 -10.29 -1.52
N LYS A 94 -0.15 -9.93 -0.63
CA LYS A 94 1.13 -10.61 -0.47
C LYS A 94 0.96 -12.07 -0.05
N ALA A 95 0.01 -12.36 0.84
CA ALA A 95 -0.29 -13.72 1.29
C ALA A 95 -0.94 -14.60 0.20
N THR A 96 -1.71 -13.99 -0.71
CA THR A 96 -2.39 -14.72 -1.80
C THR A 96 -1.56 -14.83 -3.08
N ARG A 97 -0.54 -13.99 -3.26
CA ARG A 97 0.40 -14.07 -4.38
C ARG A 97 1.24 -15.35 -4.29
N ARG A 98 1.54 -15.93 -5.46
CA ARG A 98 2.46 -17.08 -5.54
C ARG A 98 3.86 -16.62 -5.10
N PRO A 99 4.61 -17.45 -4.36
CA PRO A 99 6.00 -17.13 -4.03
C PRO A 99 6.82 -16.97 -5.31
N PRO A 100 7.85 -16.09 -5.31
CA PRO A 100 8.70 -15.88 -6.47
C PRO A 100 9.33 -17.20 -6.93
N THR A 101 9.49 -17.37 -8.23
CA THR A 101 10.19 -18.55 -8.78
C THR A 101 11.70 -18.44 -8.51
N ALA A 102 12.44 -19.55 -8.61
CA ALA A 102 13.90 -19.53 -8.49
C ALA A 102 14.52 -18.58 -9.52
N TYR A 103 14.02 -18.60 -10.76
CA TYR A 103 14.42 -17.66 -11.81
C TYR A 103 14.10 -16.21 -11.45
N SER A 104 12.94 -15.92 -10.87
CA SER A 104 12.58 -14.57 -10.42
C SER A 104 13.51 -14.04 -9.32
N LEU A 105 13.99 -14.91 -8.42
CA LEU A 105 14.97 -14.54 -7.40
C LEU A 105 16.34 -14.28 -8.03
N PHE A 106 16.78 -15.14 -8.95
CA PHE A 106 17.99 -14.93 -9.73
C PHE A 106 17.96 -13.60 -10.49
N LEU A 107 16.86 -13.29 -11.18
CA LEU A 107 16.71 -12.01 -11.89
C LEU A 107 16.88 -10.82 -10.95
N LYS A 108 16.31 -10.86 -9.75
CA LYS A 108 16.48 -9.77 -8.76
C LYS A 108 17.93 -9.57 -8.35
N ASP A 109 18.66 -10.67 -8.16
CA ASP A 109 20.07 -10.59 -7.77
C ASP A 109 20.95 -10.15 -8.96
N LEU A 110 20.67 -10.65 -10.17
CA LEU A 110 21.34 -10.23 -11.40
C LEU A 110 21.15 -8.73 -11.67
N TRP A 111 19.91 -8.22 -11.55
CA TRP A 111 19.61 -6.79 -11.74
C TRP A 111 20.36 -5.91 -10.75
N LYS A 112 20.57 -6.36 -9.51
CA LYS A 112 21.36 -5.61 -8.52
C LYS A 112 22.86 -5.65 -8.81
N GLN A 113 23.36 -6.77 -9.34
CA GLN A 113 24.78 -6.95 -9.63
C GLN A 113 25.19 -6.21 -10.91
N GLU A 114 24.32 -6.20 -11.92
CA GLU A 114 24.63 -5.73 -13.27
C GLU A 114 23.69 -4.58 -13.70
N GLU A 115 23.24 -3.76 -12.75
CA GLU A 115 22.27 -2.68 -12.99
C GLU A 115 22.70 -1.77 -14.15
N ARG A 116 23.96 -1.33 -14.17
CA ARG A 116 24.50 -0.44 -15.21
C ARG A 116 24.47 -1.09 -16.60
N THR A 117 24.83 -2.37 -16.68
CA THR A 117 24.89 -3.12 -17.94
C THR A 117 23.49 -3.34 -18.49
N LEU A 118 22.54 -3.72 -17.63
CA LEU A 118 21.16 -3.98 -18.02
C LEU A 118 20.40 -2.69 -18.34
N ALA A 119 20.70 -1.58 -17.66
CA ALA A 119 20.12 -0.26 -17.94
C ALA A 119 20.56 0.33 -19.29
N ALA A 120 21.74 -0.07 -19.78
CA ALA A 120 22.25 0.35 -21.09
C ALA A 120 21.66 -0.45 -22.27
N MET A 121 20.98 -1.57 -22.00
CA MET A 121 20.39 -2.45 -23.01
C MET A 121 18.90 -2.15 -23.20
N ASP A 122 18.36 -2.52 -24.37
CA ASP A 122 16.91 -2.57 -24.54
C ASP A 122 16.32 -3.71 -23.70
N PHE A 123 15.02 -3.62 -23.40
CA PHE A 123 14.35 -4.63 -22.56
C PHE A 123 14.46 -6.04 -23.16
N GLN A 124 14.40 -6.18 -24.49
CA GLN A 124 14.47 -7.49 -25.15
C GLN A 124 15.87 -8.09 -25.06
N ALA A 125 16.95 -7.34 -25.29
CA ALA A 125 18.30 -7.86 -25.11
C ALA A 125 18.59 -8.14 -23.64
N ALA A 126 18.16 -7.29 -22.71
CA ALA A 126 18.31 -7.54 -21.28
C ALA A 126 17.63 -8.86 -20.85
N ALA A 127 16.42 -9.12 -21.33
CA ALA A 127 15.70 -10.37 -21.04
C ALA A 127 16.41 -11.60 -21.64
N ARG A 128 16.88 -11.52 -22.89
CA ARG A 128 17.65 -12.61 -23.53
C ARG A 128 18.96 -12.87 -22.81
N TYR A 129 19.68 -11.80 -22.46
CA TYR A 129 20.91 -11.85 -21.70
C TYR A 129 20.70 -12.55 -20.36
N ALA A 130 19.67 -12.15 -19.60
CA ALA A 130 19.35 -12.77 -18.32
C ALA A 130 18.92 -14.24 -18.46
N SER A 131 18.19 -14.60 -19.51
CA SER A 131 17.85 -16.00 -19.82
C SER A 131 19.10 -16.84 -20.11
N ASN A 132 20.01 -16.33 -20.95
CA ASN A 132 21.26 -17.01 -21.29
C ASN A 132 22.13 -17.20 -20.04
N ARG A 133 22.22 -16.18 -19.18
CA ARG A 133 22.92 -16.28 -17.90
C ARG A 133 22.33 -17.37 -17.01
N TRP A 134 21.01 -17.47 -16.91
CA TRP A 134 20.37 -18.52 -16.11
C TRP A 134 20.63 -19.93 -16.64
N VAL A 135 20.61 -20.12 -17.96
CA VAL A 135 20.93 -21.41 -18.60
C VAL A 135 22.39 -21.78 -18.35
N ALA A 136 23.30 -20.81 -18.42
CA ALA A 136 24.73 -20.97 -18.18
C ALA A 136 25.11 -21.22 -16.71
N LEU A 137 24.20 -21.01 -15.74
CA LEU A 137 24.47 -21.34 -14.34
C LEU A 137 24.57 -22.85 -14.13
N ASP A 138 25.50 -23.24 -13.25
CA ASP A 138 25.61 -24.63 -12.80
C ASP A 138 24.36 -25.09 -12.03
N ALA A 139 24.12 -26.41 -12.04
CA ALA A 139 23.00 -27.01 -11.33
C ALA A 139 23.06 -26.73 -9.81
N ALA A 140 24.25 -26.73 -9.21
CA ALA A 140 24.46 -26.41 -7.80
C ALA A 140 24.01 -24.97 -7.47
N THR A 141 24.38 -23.99 -8.31
CA THR A 141 24.00 -22.59 -8.13
C THR A 141 22.49 -22.39 -8.31
N ARG A 142 21.87 -23.06 -9.28
CA ARG A 142 20.40 -23.06 -9.44
C ARG A 142 19.67 -23.67 -8.24
N ALA A 143 20.26 -24.67 -7.59
CA ALA A 143 19.71 -25.27 -6.38
C ALA A 143 19.65 -24.27 -5.21
N ILE A 144 20.63 -23.37 -5.07
CA ILE A 144 20.61 -22.30 -4.06
C ILE A 144 19.34 -21.44 -4.19
N TYR A 145 19.02 -20.99 -5.40
CA TYR A 145 17.81 -20.19 -5.66
C TYR A 145 16.51 -20.99 -5.46
N THR A 146 16.55 -22.29 -5.72
CA THR A 146 15.40 -23.18 -5.52
C THR A 146 15.13 -23.42 -4.04
N ASN A 147 16.18 -23.56 -3.23
CA ASN A 147 16.09 -23.71 -1.78
C ASN A 147 15.69 -22.40 -1.10
N ARG A 148 16.19 -21.25 -1.57
CA ARG A 148 15.81 -19.91 -1.07
C ARG A 148 14.34 -19.56 -1.32
N ARG A 149 13.72 -20.18 -2.33
CA ARG A 149 12.31 -19.96 -2.69
C ARG A 149 11.34 -20.52 -1.65
N LEU A 150 11.70 -21.62 -0.97
CA LEU A 150 10.85 -22.16 0.06
C LEU A 150 10.71 -21.05 1.09
N PRO A 151 9.51 -20.45 1.27
CA PRO A 151 9.32 -19.64 2.46
C PRO A 151 9.78 -20.55 3.59
N ALA A 152 10.61 -20.05 4.51
CA ALA A 152 10.62 -20.65 5.84
C ALA A 152 9.13 -20.79 6.14
N GLY A 153 8.61 -22.02 6.14
CA GLY A 153 7.21 -22.21 6.43
C GLY A 153 6.96 -21.55 7.78
N PRO A 154 5.72 -21.50 8.28
CA PRO A 154 5.64 -21.77 9.71
C PRO A 154 6.53 -23.00 9.91
N ALA A 155 7.64 -22.86 10.70
CA ALA A 155 8.47 -24.00 11.07
C ALA A 155 7.44 -25.08 11.37
N PRO A 156 7.54 -26.29 10.74
CA PRO A 156 6.52 -27.31 10.92
C PRO A 156 6.20 -27.24 12.39
N GLN A 157 4.94 -26.94 12.72
CA GLN A 157 4.51 -27.13 14.08
C GLN A 157 4.64 -28.65 14.21
N ILE A 158 5.86 -29.11 14.49
CA ILE A 158 6.13 -30.28 15.29
C ILE A 158 5.27 -29.90 16.46
N ALA A 159 4.03 -30.41 16.44
CA ALA A 159 3.18 -30.37 17.60
C ALA A 159 4.14 -30.86 18.66
N ALA A 160 4.60 -29.95 19.50
CA ALA A 160 5.32 -30.34 20.67
C ALA A 160 4.30 -31.28 21.29
N ILE A 161 4.59 -32.57 21.22
CA ILE A 161 3.97 -33.56 22.07
C ILE A 161 4.51 -33.10 23.42
N VAL A 162 3.89 -32.04 23.96
CA VAL A 162 3.96 -31.70 25.34
C VAL A 162 3.25 -32.90 25.94
N PRO A 163 3.95 -33.84 26.58
CA PRO A 163 3.25 -34.84 27.36
C PRO A 163 2.32 -34.03 28.27
N VAL A 164 1.02 -34.31 28.18
CA VAL A 164 0.04 -33.78 29.13
C VAL A 164 0.39 -34.40 30.47
N VAL A 165 1.38 -33.83 31.14
CA VAL A 165 1.64 -34.08 32.55
C VAL A 165 0.57 -33.26 33.25
N ASN A 166 -0.54 -33.91 33.57
CA ASN A 166 -1.54 -33.36 34.47
C ASN A 166 -0.81 -32.89 35.74
N PRO A 167 -0.81 -31.59 36.08
CA PRO A 167 -0.37 -31.19 37.39
C PRO A 167 -1.32 -31.82 38.43
N PRO A 168 -0.80 -32.46 39.49
CA PRO A 168 -1.64 -32.94 40.57
C PRO A 168 -2.41 -31.76 41.19
N ALA A 169 -3.69 -31.99 41.49
CA ALA A 169 -4.69 -31.00 41.89
C ALA A 169 -4.47 -30.32 43.26
N ALA A 170 -3.23 -30.14 43.71
CA ALA A 170 -2.90 -29.81 45.09
C ALA A 170 -2.29 -28.40 45.31
N VAL A 171 -2.41 -27.45 44.37
CA VAL A 171 -1.82 -26.11 44.53
C VAL A 171 -2.74 -24.98 44.05
N MET A 172 -3.99 -24.95 44.53
CA MET A 172 -4.93 -23.84 44.26
C MET A 172 -5.39 -23.06 45.51
N ASP A 173 -4.93 -23.41 46.71
CA ASP A 173 -5.41 -22.76 47.97
C ASP A 173 -4.44 -21.75 48.60
N MET A 174 -3.42 -21.26 47.91
CA MET A 174 -2.41 -20.36 48.53
C MET A 174 -2.13 -19.05 47.78
N ILE A 175 -3.05 -18.53 46.96
CA ILE A 175 -2.88 -17.23 46.30
C ILE A 175 -4.15 -16.37 46.38
N ASN A 176 -4.67 -16.15 47.60
CA ASN A 176 -5.74 -15.16 47.82
C ASN A 176 -5.56 -14.25 49.05
N ASP A 177 -4.39 -14.23 49.69
CA ASP A 177 -4.20 -13.50 50.97
C ASP A 177 -3.14 -12.38 50.93
N ALA A 178 -2.97 -11.70 49.79
CA ALA A 178 -2.06 -10.56 49.68
C ALA A 178 -2.68 -9.31 49.01
N ALA A 179 -4.00 -9.15 49.09
CA ALA A 179 -4.69 -7.91 48.71
C ALA A 179 -4.77 -6.92 49.88
N GLY A 180 -3.60 -6.58 50.44
CA GLY A 180 -3.44 -5.43 51.32
C GLY A 180 -2.92 -4.25 50.51
N VAL A 181 -3.79 -3.54 49.80
CA VAL A 181 -3.44 -2.25 49.16
C VAL A 181 -4.03 -1.14 50.03
N PRO A 182 -3.23 -0.50 50.90
CA PRO A 182 -3.67 0.65 51.67
C PRO A 182 -3.63 1.91 50.80
N GLY A 183 -4.64 2.75 51.01
CA GLY A 183 -4.39 4.17 51.27
C GLY A 183 -4.15 5.06 50.06
N GLY A 184 -5.13 5.93 49.80
CA GLY A 184 -5.08 6.98 48.81
C GLY A 184 -3.81 7.82 48.84
N GLN A 185 -3.35 8.16 47.63
CA GLN A 185 -2.58 9.37 47.40
C GLN A 185 -3.37 10.26 46.45
N ASN A 186 -3.77 11.41 46.98
CA ASN A 186 -4.22 12.57 46.23
C ASN A 186 -3.19 12.88 45.14
N LEU A 187 -3.59 12.80 43.87
CA LEU A 187 -2.84 13.44 42.80
C LEU A 187 -2.91 14.95 43.01
N GLN A 188 -1.81 15.52 43.48
CA GLN A 188 -1.54 16.95 43.38
C GLN A 188 -1.54 17.33 41.90
N VAL A 189 -2.55 18.12 41.53
CA VAL A 189 -2.56 18.95 40.33
C VAL A 189 -1.60 20.09 40.63
N GLY A 190 -0.41 20.07 40.03
CA GLY A 190 0.58 21.11 40.30
C GLY A 190 1.96 20.80 39.73
N GLU A 191 2.04 20.52 38.44
CA GLU A 191 3.30 20.70 37.72
C GLU A 191 2.97 21.44 36.43
N GLU A 192 3.17 22.76 36.50
CA GLU A 192 3.33 23.59 35.31
C GLU A 192 4.56 23.05 34.58
N VAL A 193 4.31 22.14 33.63
CA VAL A 193 5.32 21.77 32.64
C VAL A 193 5.50 23.01 31.77
N GLU A 194 6.43 23.87 32.17
CA GLU A 194 7.10 24.80 31.25
C GLU A 194 7.72 23.95 30.15
N MET A 195 6.95 23.73 29.08
CA MET A 195 7.46 23.16 27.85
C MET A 195 8.50 24.13 27.32
N ASN A 196 9.76 23.75 27.52
CA ASN A 196 10.92 24.39 26.96
C ASN A 196 10.71 24.53 25.44
N VAL A 197 10.56 25.77 24.96
CA VAL A 197 10.27 26.10 23.56
C VAL A 197 11.38 25.59 22.62
N ALA A 198 12.55 25.23 23.16
CA ALA A 198 13.64 24.61 22.44
C ALA A 198 13.34 23.18 21.92
N ASP A 199 12.50 22.39 22.61
CA ASP A 199 12.18 21.01 22.18
C ASP A 199 11.01 20.96 21.17
N LEU A 200 10.24 22.04 21.00
CA LEU A 200 9.26 22.14 19.91
C LEU A 200 9.92 22.47 18.55
N ALA A 201 11.16 22.95 18.53
CA ALA A 201 11.89 23.21 17.29
C ALA A 201 12.34 21.93 16.58
N GLY A 202 12.42 20.79 17.28
CA GLY A 202 12.85 19.51 16.73
C GLY A 202 11.76 18.73 15.96
N ILE A 203 10.47 19.03 16.18
CA ILE A 203 9.35 18.33 15.51
C ILE A 203 8.86 19.09 14.27
N VAL A 204 9.15 20.39 14.16
CA VAL A 204 8.80 21.20 12.98
C VAL A 204 9.79 20.98 11.82
N ALA A 205 10.99 20.45 12.06
CA ALA A 205 11.97 20.15 11.01
C ALA A 205 11.61 18.92 10.14
N ALA A 206 10.62 18.11 10.52
CA ALA A 206 10.14 16.97 9.71
C ALA A 206 8.90 17.28 8.86
N ALA A 207 8.36 18.50 8.96
CA ALA A 207 7.41 19.04 8.01
C ALA A 207 8.15 20.08 7.18
N GLY A 208 8.85 19.61 6.12
CA GLY A 208 9.41 20.46 5.08
C GLY A 208 8.31 21.28 4.42
N ILE A 209 7.95 22.39 5.05
CA ILE A 209 7.35 23.54 4.39
C ILE A 209 8.55 24.33 3.89
N GLY A 210 9.11 23.85 2.78
CA GLY A 210 9.90 24.71 1.91
C GLY A 210 8.99 25.86 1.53
N ALA A 211 9.41 27.08 1.87
CA ALA A 211 8.95 28.26 1.19
C ALA A 211 9.49 28.15 -0.24
N ASP A 212 8.76 27.44 -1.10
CA ASP A 212 9.00 27.50 -2.53
C ASP A 212 8.76 28.96 -2.97
N PRO A 213 9.73 29.58 -3.66
CA PRO A 213 9.53 30.90 -4.22
C PRO A 213 8.34 30.84 -5.18
N LEU A 214 7.45 31.81 -5.04
CA LEU A 214 6.34 32.08 -5.97
C LEU A 214 6.86 32.13 -7.41
N GLY A 215 6.86 30.99 -8.08
CA GLY A 215 7.43 30.80 -9.40
C GLY A 215 6.59 29.82 -10.19
N GLY A 216 5.82 30.36 -11.15
CA GLY A 216 5.31 29.64 -12.31
C GLY A 216 4.12 28.73 -12.05
N GLY A 217 2.92 29.25 -12.29
CA GLY A 217 1.76 28.42 -12.61
C GLY A 217 2.01 27.66 -13.91
N GLY A 218 2.35 26.39 -13.80
CA GLY A 218 2.17 25.40 -14.87
C GLY A 218 0.94 24.58 -14.52
N ASN A 219 -0.16 24.82 -15.22
CA ASN A 219 -1.28 23.88 -15.27
C ASN A 219 -0.79 22.66 -16.05
N ASP A 220 -0.16 21.72 -15.36
CA ASP A 220 0.18 20.42 -15.91
C ASP A 220 -1.00 19.48 -15.60
N ASP A 221 -2.10 19.69 -16.34
CA ASP A 221 -3.23 18.77 -16.45
C ASP A 221 -2.80 17.57 -17.32
N GLY A 222 -1.81 16.82 -16.83
CA GLY A 222 -1.35 15.56 -17.40
C GLY A 222 -2.35 14.43 -17.15
N ASP A 223 -3.56 14.58 -17.68
CA ASP A 223 -4.44 13.47 -18.05
C ASP A 223 -3.97 12.95 -19.42
N ASP A 224 -2.81 12.27 -19.45
CA ASP A 224 -2.35 11.50 -20.61
C ASP A 224 -3.11 10.16 -20.67
N ASP A 225 -4.37 10.24 -21.09
CA ASP A 225 -5.22 9.12 -21.53
C ASP A 225 -5.50 9.24 -23.05
N GLU A 226 -4.53 9.69 -23.86
CA GLU A 226 -4.65 9.66 -25.34
C GLU A 226 -4.02 8.40 -25.96
N GLU A 227 -4.78 7.29 -25.92
CA GLU A 227 -4.70 6.28 -26.98
C GLU A 227 -5.32 6.87 -28.27
N GLY A 228 -4.54 7.70 -28.97
CA GLY A 228 -4.82 8.16 -30.33
C GLY A 228 -4.23 7.21 -31.36
N GLU A 229 -4.97 6.16 -31.71
CA GLU A 229 -4.66 5.32 -32.88
C GLU A 229 -4.80 6.16 -34.18
N ASN A 230 -3.66 6.55 -34.76
CA ASN A 230 -3.61 7.21 -36.07
C ASN A 230 -3.66 6.15 -37.19
N TRP A 231 -4.81 6.01 -37.86
CA TRP A 231 -5.07 5.04 -38.95
C TRP A 231 -5.39 5.70 -40.30
N GLU A 232 -4.95 6.92 -40.57
CA GLU A 232 -5.10 7.53 -41.90
C GLU A 232 -3.77 8.10 -42.38
N ASP A 233 -3.12 7.34 -43.27
CA ASP A 233 -2.55 7.82 -44.54
C ASP A 233 -1.44 6.88 -45.04
N ALA A 234 -1.85 5.94 -45.90
CA ALA A 234 -0.98 5.32 -46.88
C ALA A 234 -1.77 5.26 -48.20
N ALA A 235 -1.64 6.34 -48.98
CA ALA A 235 -1.86 6.34 -50.42
C ALA A 235 -0.49 6.23 -51.11
#